data_AF-A0A8C7JJE3-F1
#
_entry.id   AF-A0A8C7JJE3-F1
#
_cell.length_a   1.000
_cell.length_b   1.000
_cell.length_c   1.000
_cell.angle_alpha   90.00
_cell.angle_beta   90.00
_cell.angle_gamma   90.00
#
_symmetry.space_group_name_H-M   'P 1'
#
loop_
_entity.id
_entity.type
_entity.pdbx_description
1 polymer ?
#
loop_
_entity_poly.entity_id
_entity_poly.type
_entity_poly.pdbx_seq_one_letter_code
_entity_poly.pdbx_strand_id
1 'polypeptide(L)'
;METYWGELKDISVRYLEQMIIYQVGVIPSQFYEALSDKDYGAFKNLAGLAFLLILLNSTLKSVDQYICSLMSVSWRKSLTESLHRAYFQGNVYYTLNVLREDIDNPDQRISQDTERLCKQMSTMVSRLIISPFTLVYYTYQCFYSTGWIGPVSIFGYFIVGTITNKILMGPIVSTLFEQEKLEGDFRFKHMQIRSNAESAAFYRAGKVEHMRTDRRLQTLLRCQKSLMNKELWLYIGVNTFDYLGGILSYIIISIPIFSGVYNNLSPGELSALISKNAFVCIYLISCFSQLIDLSTTLSDVAGYTHSDKVHSGPVDTAFILDCVSYKSPFSEQLLVEELSIKISQGSNLLVVGNTGTGKTSLLRVLNRLWEADSGYVQMTTCFGPRGILFLPQKPYLTDGTLREQRIIQYLELAGVVSGILTYFLIMGRVEILVCNRAEK
;
A
#
# COMPACT_ATOMS: atom_id res chain seq x y z
N MET A 1 16.78 10.28 -12.79
CA MET A 1 18.10 9.65 -13.03
C MET A 1 18.66 9.05 -11.76
N GLU A 2 18.73 9.79 -10.65
CA GLU A 2 19.31 9.32 -9.38
C GLU A 2 18.76 7.97 -8.88
N THR A 3 17.45 7.72 -9.04
CA THR A 3 16.77 6.46 -8.63
C THR A 3 17.42 5.20 -9.23
N TYR A 4 17.65 5.19 -10.55
CA TYR A 4 18.28 4.07 -11.25
C TYR A 4 19.73 3.81 -10.81
N TRP A 5 20.45 4.87 -10.40
CA TRP A 5 21.79 4.74 -9.81
C TRP A 5 21.78 4.24 -8.36
N GLY A 6 20.62 4.27 -7.68
CA GLY A 6 20.40 3.57 -6.41
C GLY A 6 20.21 2.07 -6.63
N GLU A 7 19.31 1.70 -7.55
CA GLU A 7 18.99 0.30 -7.89
C GLU A 7 20.24 -0.50 -8.32
N LEU A 8 21.10 0.06 -9.17
CA LEU A 8 22.36 -0.60 -9.59
C LEU A 8 23.38 -0.74 -8.45
N LYS A 9 23.35 0.15 -7.44
CA LYS A 9 24.21 0.04 -6.24
C LYS A 9 23.69 -1.00 -5.26
N ASP A 10 22.37 -1.12 -5.10
CA ASP A 10 21.73 -2.14 -4.28
C ASP A 10 22.11 -3.55 -4.76
N ILE A 11 21.96 -3.82 -6.06
CA ILE A 11 22.29 -5.12 -6.68
C ILE A 11 23.77 -5.48 -6.51
N SER A 12 24.69 -4.50 -6.65
CA SER A 12 26.13 -4.75 -6.53
C SER A 12 26.59 -4.92 -5.08
N VAL A 13 25.99 -4.21 -4.10
CA VAL A 13 26.19 -4.46 -2.67
C VAL A 13 25.66 -5.85 -2.30
N ARG A 14 24.44 -6.21 -2.73
CA ARG A 14 23.83 -7.52 -2.47
C ARG A 14 24.63 -8.68 -3.04
N TYR A 15 25.17 -8.55 -4.27
CA TYR A 15 26.04 -9.59 -4.84
C TYR A 15 27.32 -9.80 -4.01
N LEU A 16 27.92 -8.71 -3.54
CA LEU A 16 29.13 -8.76 -2.71
C LEU A 16 28.84 -9.30 -1.29
N GLU A 17 27.67 -8.99 -0.72
CA GLU A 17 27.15 -9.65 0.50
C GLU A 17 27.06 -11.18 0.31
N GLN A 18 26.46 -11.65 -0.78
CA GLN A 18 26.32 -13.09 -1.07
C GLN A 18 27.66 -13.82 -1.21
N MET A 19 28.65 -13.19 -1.86
CA MET A 19 30.01 -13.75 -1.95
C MET A 19 30.65 -13.92 -0.56
N ILE A 20 30.43 -12.96 0.36
CA ILE A 20 30.97 -13.01 1.72
C ILE A 20 30.20 -14.00 2.61
N ILE A 21 28.88 -14.11 2.45
CA ILE A 21 28.06 -15.14 3.12
C ILE A 21 28.55 -16.55 2.74
N TYR A 22 28.87 -16.80 1.47
CA TYR A 22 29.45 -18.08 1.05
C TYR A 22 30.80 -18.35 1.75
N GLN A 23 31.71 -17.38 1.82
CA GLN A 23 32.99 -17.55 2.51
C GLN A 23 32.79 -17.82 4.01
N VAL A 24 31.92 -17.06 4.69
CA VAL A 24 31.57 -17.27 6.10
C VAL A 24 30.97 -18.66 6.34
N GLY A 25 30.19 -19.18 5.39
CA GLY A 25 29.61 -20.52 5.46
C GLY A 25 30.58 -21.68 5.22
N VAL A 26 31.72 -21.44 4.56
CA VAL A 26 32.78 -22.45 4.35
C VAL A 26 33.78 -22.52 5.51
N ILE A 27 33.97 -21.43 6.26
CA ILE A 27 34.87 -21.37 7.43
C ILE A 27 34.64 -22.50 8.46
N PRO A 28 33.41 -22.90 8.81
CA PRO A 28 33.16 -24.07 9.66
C PRO A 28 33.79 -25.38 9.16
N SER A 29 33.95 -25.58 7.84
CA SER A 29 34.68 -26.73 7.27
C SER A 29 36.16 -26.68 7.66
N GLN A 30 36.78 -25.51 7.47
CA GLN A 30 38.20 -25.28 7.74
C GLN A 30 38.52 -25.37 9.24
N PHE A 31 37.58 -25.03 10.11
CA PHE A 31 37.72 -25.27 11.54
C PHE A 31 37.72 -26.76 11.90
N TYR A 32 36.93 -27.62 11.24
CA TYR A 32 37.00 -29.07 11.48
C TYR A 32 38.34 -29.67 11.04
N GLU A 33 38.90 -29.20 9.93
CA GLU A 33 40.26 -29.57 9.45
C GLU A 33 41.31 -29.16 10.49
N ALA A 34 41.40 -27.87 10.83
CA ALA A 34 42.40 -27.35 11.77
C ALA A 34 42.29 -27.93 13.20
N LEU A 35 41.08 -28.30 13.65
CA LEU A 35 40.85 -28.94 14.95
C LEU A 35 41.15 -30.45 14.94
N SER A 36 40.93 -31.15 13.82
CA SER A 36 41.37 -32.53 13.60
C SER A 36 42.89 -32.63 13.71
N ASP A 37 43.57 -31.77 12.96
CA ASP A 37 45.02 -31.79 12.80
C ASP A 37 45.75 -31.08 13.95
N LYS A 38 44.99 -30.41 14.82
CA LYS A 38 45.43 -29.68 16.02
C LYS A 38 46.38 -28.51 15.72
N ASP A 39 46.30 -27.94 14.52
CA ASP A 39 47.10 -26.78 14.13
C ASP A 39 46.55 -25.49 14.77
N TYR A 40 47.15 -25.12 15.90
CA TYR A 40 46.89 -23.87 16.60
C TYR A 40 47.23 -22.61 15.77
N GLY A 41 48.18 -22.69 14.85
CA GLY A 41 48.55 -21.61 13.93
C GLY A 41 47.45 -21.36 12.90
N ALA A 42 47.00 -22.42 12.21
CA ALA A 42 45.84 -22.36 11.32
C ALA A 42 44.59 -21.89 12.07
N PHE A 43 44.28 -22.48 13.23
CA PHE A 43 43.12 -22.09 14.05
C PHE A 43 43.11 -20.60 14.41
N LYS A 44 44.24 -20.05 14.85
CA LYS A 44 44.35 -18.61 15.19
C LYS A 44 44.13 -17.72 13.97
N ASN A 45 44.67 -18.09 12.82
CA ASN A 45 44.51 -17.35 11.57
C ASN A 45 43.05 -17.41 11.05
N LEU A 46 42.43 -18.59 11.09
CA LEU A 46 41.02 -18.79 10.76
C LEU A 46 40.09 -18.00 11.68
N ALA A 47 40.36 -17.95 12.98
CA ALA A 47 39.58 -17.15 13.94
C ALA A 47 39.67 -15.64 13.64
N GLY A 48 40.86 -15.13 13.30
CA GLY A 48 41.04 -13.73 12.89
C GLY A 48 40.31 -13.41 11.58
N LEU A 49 40.40 -14.30 10.58
CA LEU A 49 39.71 -14.15 9.30
C LEU A 49 38.18 -14.20 9.47
N ALA A 50 37.67 -15.13 10.29
CA ALA A 50 36.25 -15.27 10.59
C ALA A 50 35.68 -14.00 11.24
N PHE A 51 36.38 -13.44 12.24
CA PHE A 51 35.98 -12.19 12.88
C PHE A 51 35.90 -11.02 11.88
N LEU A 52 36.91 -10.88 11.01
CA LEU A 52 36.94 -9.83 9.98
C LEU A 52 35.81 -9.99 8.96
N LEU A 53 35.55 -11.22 8.49
CA LEU A 53 34.48 -11.49 7.54
C LEU A 53 33.08 -11.33 8.16
N ILE A 54 32.89 -11.68 9.44
CA ILE A 54 31.64 -11.42 10.17
C ILE A 54 31.40 -9.91 10.33
N LEU A 55 32.44 -9.13 10.66
CA LEU A 55 32.36 -7.68 10.74
C LEU A 55 31.96 -7.06 9.39
N LEU A 56 32.60 -7.50 8.31
CA LEU A 56 32.32 -7.03 6.94
C LEU A 56 30.92 -7.43 6.45
N ASN A 57 30.48 -8.65 6.75
CA ASN A 57 29.12 -9.11 6.42
C ASN A 57 28.07 -8.26 7.17
N SER A 58 28.31 -7.95 8.44
CA SER A 58 27.43 -7.12 9.26
C SER A 58 27.30 -5.69 8.73
N THR A 59 28.40 -5.06 8.31
CA THR A 59 28.36 -3.70 7.73
C THR A 59 27.68 -3.69 6.36
N LEU A 60 27.94 -4.67 5.49
CA LEU A 60 27.29 -4.79 4.18
C LEU A 60 25.77 -4.97 4.31
N LYS A 61 25.32 -5.88 5.18
CA LYS A 61 23.91 -6.09 5.46
C LYS A 61 23.22 -4.86 6.04
N SER A 62 23.95 -4.06 6.83
CA SER A 62 23.47 -2.78 7.35
C SER A 62 23.34 -1.71 6.25
N VAL A 63 24.28 -1.67 5.30
CA VAL A 63 24.24 -0.77 4.13
C VAL A 63 23.10 -1.15 3.18
N ASP A 64 22.92 -2.44 2.91
CA ASP A 64 21.78 -2.99 2.16
C ASP A 64 20.43 -2.56 2.75
N GLN A 65 20.23 -2.81 4.06
CA GLN A 65 19.00 -2.39 4.75
C GLN A 65 18.78 -0.87 4.71
N TYR A 66 19.85 -0.07 4.73
CA TYR A 66 19.79 1.38 4.56
C TYR A 66 19.39 1.80 3.13
N ILE A 67 19.94 1.16 2.09
CA ILE A 67 19.56 1.42 0.69
C ILE A 67 18.09 1.03 0.46
N CYS A 68 17.65 -0.15 0.90
CA CYS A 68 16.25 -0.59 0.88
C CYS A 68 15.31 0.42 1.57
N SER A 69 15.77 1.07 2.64
CA SER A 69 14.99 2.09 3.38
C SER A 69 14.90 3.42 2.62
N LEU A 70 16.01 3.89 2.02
CA LEU A 70 16.00 5.07 1.14
C LEU A 70 15.12 4.86 -0.10
N MET A 71 15.17 3.66 -0.68
CA MET A 71 14.33 3.24 -1.81
C MET A 71 12.84 3.31 -1.45
N SER A 72 12.44 2.80 -0.28
CA SER A 72 11.07 2.91 0.23
C SER A 72 10.59 4.37 0.34
N VAL A 73 11.44 5.29 0.79
CA VAL A 73 11.10 6.72 0.92
C VAL A 73 10.97 7.39 -0.45
N SER A 74 11.90 7.09 -1.38
CA SER A 74 11.86 7.61 -2.75
C SER A 74 10.60 7.14 -3.50
N TRP A 75 10.29 5.84 -3.40
CA TRP A 75 9.08 5.25 -3.99
C TRP A 75 7.80 5.78 -3.36
N ARG A 76 7.73 5.91 -2.02
CA ARG A 76 6.56 6.53 -1.36
C ARG A 76 6.32 7.93 -1.89
N LYS A 77 7.37 8.75 -2.02
CA LYS A 77 7.27 10.11 -2.60
C LYS A 77 6.65 10.04 -4.00
N SER A 78 7.26 9.30 -4.92
CA SER A 78 6.79 9.26 -6.32
C SER A 78 5.40 8.64 -6.49
N LEU A 79 5.02 7.67 -5.66
CA LEU A 79 3.69 7.07 -5.69
C LEU A 79 2.63 7.99 -5.07
N THR A 80 2.85 8.53 -3.88
CA THR A 80 1.94 9.50 -3.24
C THR A 80 1.79 10.78 -4.08
N GLU A 81 2.87 11.32 -4.67
CA GLU A 81 2.78 12.47 -5.60
C GLU A 81 1.99 12.15 -6.88
N SER A 82 1.95 10.89 -7.31
CA SER A 82 1.17 10.47 -8.48
C SER A 82 -0.30 10.20 -8.12
N LEU A 83 -0.56 9.60 -6.96
CA LEU A 83 -1.91 9.43 -6.41
C LEU A 83 -2.55 10.78 -6.08
N HIS A 84 -1.84 11.72 -5.46
CA HIS A 84 -2.31 13.09 -5.24
C HIS A 84 -2.70 13.78 -6.55
N ARG A 85 -1.86 13.68 -7.59
CA ARG A 85 -2.16 14.26 -8.92
C ARG A 85 -3.38 13.63 -9.60
N ALA A 86 -3.79 12.42 -9.23
CA ALA A 86 -5.02 11.80 -9.72
C ALA A 86 -6.23 12.14 -8.83
N TYR A 87 -6.07 12.07 -7.52
CA TYR A 87 -7.11 12.31 -6.51
C TYR A 87 -7.62 13.76 -6.50
N PHE A 88 -6.71 14.72 -6.67
CA PHE A 88 -7.04 16.14 -6.81
C PHE A 88 -7.26 16.58 -8.27
N GLN A 89 -7.37 15.66 -9.24
CA GLN A 89 -7.71 16.00 -10.62
C GLN A 89 -9.22 16.29 -10.72
N GLY A 90 -9.61 17.56 -10.74
CA GLY A 90 -11.01 17.97 -10.77
C GLY A 90 -11.78 17.45 -9.55
N ASN A 91 -12.98 16.92 -9.75
CA ASN A 91 -13.90 16.52 -8.67
C ASN A 91 -13.69 15.05 -8.19
N VAL A 92 -12.55 14.41 -8.48
CA VAL A 92 -12.31 13.00 -8.12
C VAL A 92 -12.39 12.76 -6.61
N TYR A 93 -11.78 13.63 -5.79
CA TYR A 93 -11.88 13.55 -4.32
C TYR A 93 -13.34 13.66 -3.81
N TYR A 94 -14.21 14.44 -4.46
CA TYR A 94 -15.63 14.49 -4.11
C TYR A 94 -16.34 13.20 -4.50
N THR A 95 -16.09 12.72 -5.71
CA THR A 95 -16.68 11.49 -6.25
C THR A 95 -16.37 10.29 -5.36
N LEU A 96 -15.10 10.10 -4.97
CA LEU A 96 -14.64 8.98 -4.15
C LEU A 96 -15.11 9.00 -2.69
N ASN A 97 -15.43 10.16 -2.12
CA ASN A 97 -15.87 10.27 -0.71
C ASN A 97 -17.38 10.48 -0.54
N VAL A 98 -18.12 10.78 -1.62
CA VAL A 98 -19.53 11.23 -1.54
C VAL A 98 -20.46 10.59 -2.59
N LEU A 99 -19.96 10.07 -3.71
CA LEU A 99 -20.79 9.45 -4.76
C LEU A 99 -20.56 7.93 -4.91
N ARG A 100 -19.54 7.40 -4.25
CA ARG A 100 -19.03 6.02 -4.39
C ARG A 100 -18.97 5.36 -3.02
N GLU A 101 -19.59 4.18 -2.90
CA GLU A 101 -19.54 3.32 -1.70
C GLU A 101 -18.71 2.04 -1.94
N ASP A 102 -18.11 1.89 -3.12
CA ASP A 102 -17.25 0.77 -3.52
C ASP A 102 -15.79 0.92 -3.06
N ILE A 103 -15.34 2.16 -2.79
CA ILE A 103 -13.96 2.48 -2.40
C ILE A 103 -13.94 3.02 -0.97
N ASP A 104 -13.86 2.11 0.01
CA ASP A 104 -13.67 2.49 1.42
C ASP A 104 -12.34 3.26 1.64
N ASN A 105 -12.39 4.30 2.48
CA ASN A 105 -11.25 5.01 3.09
C ASN A 105 -10.11 5.37 2.11
N PRO A 106 -10.36 6.22 1.08
CA PRO A 106 -9.32 6.61 0.11
C PRO A 106 -8.15 7.38 0.75
N ASP A 107 -8.37 8.05 1.88
CA ASP A 107 -7.34 8.70 2.69
C ASP A 107 -6.36 7.70 3.33
N GLN A 108 -6.86 6.57 3.86
CA GLN A 108 -6.01 5.49 4.37
C GLN A 108 -5.17 4.87 3.25
N ARG A 109 -5.76 4.63 2.07
CA ARG A 109 -5.06 4.03 0.91
C ARG A 109 -3.89 4.90 0.43
N ILE A 110 -4.11 6.20 0.30
CA ILE A 110 -3.10 7.17 -0.17
C ILE A 110 -2.01 7.41 0.89
N SER A 111 -2.35 7.38 2.18
CA SER A 111 -1.41 7.74 3.26
C SER A 111 -0.64 6.55 3.85
N GLN A 112 -1.32 5.46 4.20
CA GLN A 112 -0.77 4.32 4.94
C GLN A 112 -0.52 3.11 4.06
N ASP A 113 -1.46 2.73 3.20
CA ASP A 113 -1.29 1.51 2.40
C ASP A 113 -0.22 1.72 1.34
N THR A 114 -0.13 2.92 0.77
CA THR A 114 1.00 3.39 -0.05
C THR A 114 2.35 3.32 0.70
N GLU A 115 2.39 3.57 2.02
CA GLU A 115 3.62 3.43 2.82
C GLU A 115 3.99 1.96 3.04
N ARG A 116 3.01 1.14 3.45
CA ARG A 116 3.16 -0.30 3.64
C ARG A 116 3.67 -0.97 2.36
N LEU A 117 3.01 -0.67 1.24
CA LEU A 117 3.36 -1.11 -0.11
C LEU A 117 4.81 -0.77 -0.47
N CYS A 118 5.21 0.50 -0.40
CA CYS A 118 6.57 0.90 -0.76
C CYS A 118 7.65 0.29 0.15
N LYS A 119 7.34 0.07 1.43
CA LYS A 119 8.25 -0.54 2.41
C LYS A 119 8.38 -2.06 2.24
N GLN A 120 7.27 -2.76 2.00
CA GLN A 120 7.29 -4.18 1.65
C GLN A 120 8.05 -4.37 0.33
N MET A 121 7.63 -3.67 -0.73
CA MET A 121 8.20 -3.82 -2.07
C MET A 121 9.71 -3.57 -2.13
N SER A 122 10.26 -2.56 -1.43
CA SER A 122 11.72 -2.33 -1.49
C SER A 122 12.50 -3.49 -0.90
N THR A 123 12.03 -4.07 0.22
CA THR A 123 12.65 -5.27 0.82
C THR A 123 12.44 -6.55 0.00
N MET A 124 11.40 -6.61 -0.84
CA MET A 124 11.14 -7.75 -1.73
C MET A 124 12.00 -7.72 -2.99
N VAL A 125 12.11 -6.57 -3.67
CA VAL A 125 12.77 -6.48 -4.99
C VAL A 125 14.25 -6.86 -4.90
N SER A 126 14.98 -6.39 -3.88
CA SER A 126 16.39 -6.75 -3.65
C SER A 126 16.62 -8.24 -3.40
N ARG A 127 15.60 -8.97 -2.89
CA ARG A 127 15.64 -10.43 -2.71
C ARG A 127 15.27 -11.17 -4.00
N LEU A 128 14.23 -10.70 -4.69
CA LEU A 128 13.74 -11.29 -5.95
C LEU A 128 14.79 -11.23 -7.08
N ILE A 129 15.61 -10.17 -7.12
CA ILE A 129 16.67 -10.05 -8.13
C ILE A 129 17.81 -11.05 -7.87
N ILE A 130 18.21 -11.26 -6.61
CA ILE A 130 19.38 -12.11 -6.29
C ILE A 130 19.03 -13.61 -6.18
N SER A 131 17.81 -13.94 -5.74
CA SER A 131 17.37 -15.32 -5.46
C SER A 131 17.56 -16.31 -6.63
N PRO A 132 17.27 -15.98 -7.91
CA PRO A 132 17.50 -16.90 -9.02
C PRO A 132 18.98 -17.29 -9.18
N PHE A 133 19.90 -16.33 -8.99
CA PHE A 133 21.33 -16.58 -9.14
C PHE A 133 21.89 -17.45 -8.01
N THR A 134 21.48 -17.19 -6.76
CA THR A 134 21.89 -18.01 -5.61
C THR A 134 21.29 -19.40 -5.70
N LEU A 135 20.01 -19.53 -6.04
CA LEU A 135 19.33 -20.81 -6.20
C LEU A 135 20.01 -21.68 -7.27
N VAL A 136 20.35 -21.12 -8.44
CA VAL A 136 21.11 -21.86 -9.47
C VAL A 136 22.50 -22.26 -8.97
N TYR A 137 23.24 -21.35 -8.33
CA TYR A 137 24.58 -21.63 -7.80
C TYR A 137 24.60 -22.73 -6.74
N TYR A 138 23.73 -22.64 -5.72
CA TYR A 138 23.65 -23.62 -4.65
C TYR A 138 23.03 -24.95 -5.12
N THR A 139 22.16 -24.94 -6.13
CA THR A 139 21.69 -26.18 -6.81
C THR A 139 22.86 -26.89 -7.50
N TYR A 140 23.70 -26.16 -8.22
CA TYR A 140 24.91 -26.71 -8.86
C TYR A 140 25.91 -27.26 -7.85
N GLN A 141 26.18 -26.54 -6.76
CA GLN A 141 27.04 -27.02 -5.66
C GLN A 141 26.45 -28.27 -4.99
N CYS A 142 25.14 -28.30 -4.72
CA CYS A 142 24.45 -29.46 -4.14
C CYS A 142 24.54 -30.69 -5.06
N PHE A 143 24.38 -30.50 -6.37
CA PHE A 143 24.57 -31.54 -7.39
C PHE A 143 26.00 -32.08 -7.39
N TYR A 144 27.02 -31.21 -7.35
CA TYR A 144 28.42 -31.64 -7.29
C TYR A 144 28.74 -32.41 -5.99
N SER A 145 28.20 -31.96 -4.86
CA SER A 145 28.46 -32.56 -3.53
C SER A 145 27.69 -33.85 -3.25
N THR A 146 26.48 -34.04 -3.81
CA THR A 146 25.57 -35.16 -3.44
C THR A 146 24.89 -35.85 -4.63
N GLY A 147 25.32 -35.55 -5.86
CA GLY A 147 24.72 -36.09 -7.08
C GLY A 147 23.26 -35.63 -7.28
N TRP A 148 22.49 -36.39 -8.06
CA TRP A 148 21.07 -36.08 -8.31
C TRP A 148 20.17 -36.14 -7.07
N ILE A 149 20.55 -36.92 -6.06
CA ILE A 149 19.71 -37.19 -4.88
C ILE A 149 19.45 -35.91 -4.07
N GLY A 150 20.48 -35.07 -3.86
CA GLY A 150 20.35 -33.82 -3.10
C GLY A 150 19.38 -32.82 -3.71
N PRO A 151 19.63 -32.32 -4.94
CA PRO A 151 18.74 -31.37 -5.61
C PRO A 151 17.31 -31.88 -5.75
N VAL A 152 17.10 -33.15 -6.17
CA VAL A 152 15.74 -33.69 -6.34
C VAL A 152 14.99 -33.75 -5.00
N SER A 153 15.67 -34.14 -3.91
CA SER A 153 15.06 -34.15 -2.57
C SER A 153 14.69 -32.74 -2.10
N ILE A 154 15.57 -31.74 -2.30
CA ILE A 154 15.33 -30.36 -1.87
C ILE A 154 14.25 -29.67 -2.72
N PHE A 155 14.21 -29.90 -4.03
CA PHE A 155 13.14 -29.37 -4.89
C PHE A 155 11.79 -30.03 -4.59
N GLY A 156 11.76 -31.35 -4.35
CA GLY A 156 10.55 -32.04 -3.91
C GLY A 156 10.04 -31.49 -2.57
N TYR A 157 10.95 -31.24 -1.63
CA TYR A 157 10.64 -30.60 -0.35
C TYR A 157 10.05 -29.19 -0.53
N PHE A 158 10.66 -28.34 -1.36
CA PHE A 158 10.16 -27.00 -1.68
C PHE A 158 8.74 -27.01 -2.28
N ILE A 159 8.44 -27.97 -3.17
CA ILE A 159 7.10 -28.11 -3.77
C ILE A 159 6.06 -28.41 -2.68
N VAL A 160 6.36 -29.34 -1.76
CA VAL A 160 5.47 -29.66 -0.62
C VAL A 160 5.29 -28.45 0.30
N GLY A 161 6.37 -27.72 0.61
CA GLY A 161 6.30 -26.49 1.41
C GLY A 161 5.45 -25.41 0.76
N THR A 162 5.63 -25.16 -0.54
CA THR A 162 4.90 -24.13 -1.29
C THR A 162 3.40 -24.47 -1.41
N ILE A 163 3.05 -25.73 -1.66
CA ILE A 163 1.65 -26.19 -1.68
C ILE A 163 1.02 -25.99 -0.30
N THR A 164 1.71 -26.40 0.78
CA THR A 164 1.24 -26.27 2.16
C THR A 164 1.02 -24.79 2.53
N ASN A 165 2.00 -23.93 2.25
CA ASN A 165 1.90 -22.50 2.51
C ASN A 165 0.74 -21.85 1.75
N LYS A 166 0.57 -22.18 0.45
CA LYS A 166 -0.52 -21.64 -0.37
C LYS A 166 -1.91 -22.01 0.16
N ILE A 167 -2.08 -23.22 0.68
CA ILE A 167 -3.34 -23.67 1.32
C ILE A 167 -3.61 -22.90 2.61
N LEU A 168 -2.58 -22.68 3.44
CA LEU A 168 -2.69 -21.95 4.71
C LEU A 168 -2.92 -20.43 4.51
N MET A 169 -2.34 -19.83 3.49
CA MET A 169 -2.44 -18.39 3.19
C MET A 169 -3.82 -17.95 2.69
N GLY A 170 -4.51 -18.78 1.89
CA GLY A 170 -5.82 -18.45 1.32
C GLY A 170 -6.85 -17.86 2.30
N PRO A 171 -7.14 -18.52 3.45
CA PRO A 171 -8.07 -18.01 4.44
C PRO A 171 -7.52 -16.87 5.34
N ILE A 172 -6.23 -16.53 5.24
CA ILE A 172 -5.59 -15.44 6.00
C ILE A 172 -5.80 -14.11 5.26
N VAL A 173 -5.45 -14.04 3.96
CA VAL A 173 -5.54 -12.82 3.14
C VAL A 173 -6.94 -12.19 3.18
N SER A 174 -7.99 -13.02 3.08
CA SER A 174 -9.38 -12.54 3.15
C SER A 174 -9.74 -11.92 4.51
N THR A 175 -9.15 -12.40 5.61
CA THR A 175 -9.42 -11.90 6.97
C THR A 175 -8.53 -10.71 7.32
N LEU A 176 -7.33 -10.62 6.74
CA LEU A 176 -6.49 -9.43 6.82
C LEU A 176 -7.18 -8.22 6.14
N PHE A 177 -7.79 -8.44 4.97
CA PHE A 177 -8.59 -7.42 4.29
C PHE A 177 -9.83 -6.98 5.11
N GLU A 178 -10.56 -7.93 5.70
CA GLU A 178 -11.68 -7.62 6.60
C GLU A 178 -11.22 -6.84 7.84
N GLN A 179 -10.07 -7.20 8.43
CA GLN A 179 -9.46 -6.47 9.54
C GLN A 179 -9.13 -5.03 9.17
N GLU A 180 -8.43 -4.79 8.05
CA GLU A 180 -8.05 -3.44 7.62
C GLU A 180 -9.27 -2.57 7.29
N LYS A 181 -10.35 -3.16 6.75
CA LYS A 181 -11.64 -2.45 6.62
C LYS A 181 -12.21 -2.06 7.99
N LEU A 182 -12.29 -2.98 8.94
CA LEU A 182 -12.81 -2.72 10.29
C LEU A 182 -11.95 -1.73 11.11
N GLU A 183 -10.64 -1.75 10.90
CA GLU A 183 -9.66 -0.82 11.47
C GLU A 183 -9.88 0.60 10.92
N GLY A 184 -10.04 0.73 9.59
CA GLY A 184 -10.45 1.98 8.95
C GLY A 184 -11.81 2.50 9.45
N ASP A 185 -12.81 1.62 9.55
CA ASP A 185 -14.15 1.96 10.06
C ASP A 185 -14.11 2.42 11.54
N PHE A 186 -13.22 1.83 12.36
CA PHE A 186 -12.99 2.26 13.74
C PHE A 186 -12.34 3.66 13.81
N ARG A 187 -11.31 3.91 13.00
CA ARG A 187 -10.63 5.22 12.90
C ARG A 187 -11.57 6.31 12.37
N PHE A 188 -12.34 6.01 11.34
CA PHE A 188 -13.37 6.92 10.79
C PHE A 188 -14.42 7.25 11.85
N LYS A 189 -14.80 6.29 12.72
CA LYS A 189 -15.72 6.58 13.84
C LYS A 189 -15.14 7.58 14.84
N HIS A 190 -13.86 7.48 15.17
CA HIS A 190 -13.18 8.50 15.99
C HIS A 190 -13.05 9.85 15.26
N MET A 191 -12.83 9.85 13.95
CA MET A 191 -12.77 11.05 13.10
C MET A 191 -14.11 11.80 13.05
N GLN A 192 -15.24 11.07 12.98
CA GLN A 192 -16.59 11.62 13.14
C GLN A 192 -16.82 12.25 14.52
N ILE A 193 -16.38 11.59 15.60
CA ILE A 193 -16.51 12.13 16.96
C ILE A 193 -15.68 13.41 17.12
N ARG A 194 -14.45 13.43 16.58
CA ARG A 194 -13.59 14.63 16.60
C ARG A 194 -14.21 15.81 15.84
N SER A 195 -14.75 15.57 14.64
CA SER A 195 -15.33 16.63 13.79
C SER A 195 -16.71 17.13 14.24
N ASN A 196 -17.43 16.38 15.08
CA ASN A 196 -18.75 16.75 15.61
C ASN A 196 -18.75 16.84 17.16
N ALA A 197 -17.58 17.04 17.77
CA ALA A 197 -17.37 16.95 19.22
C ALA A 197 -18.27 17.92 20.01
N GLU A 198 -18.43 19.15 19.52
CA GLU A 198 -19.31 20.16 20.12
C GLU A 198 -20.77 19.73 20.12
N SER A 199 -21.30 19.26 18.98
CA SER A 199 -22.67 18.74 18.88
C SER A 199 -22.88 17.51 19.78
N ALA A 200 -21.91 16.59 19.83
CA ALA A 200 -21.96 15.44 20.72
C ALA A 200 -21.94 15.85 22.21
N ALA A 201 -21.21 16.91 22.57
CA ALA A 201 -21.19 17.48 23.92
C ALA A 201 -22.51 18.15 24.29
N PHE A 202 -23.13 18.92 23.38
CA PHE A 202 -24.47 19.51 23.57
C PHE A 202 -25.53 18.45 23.87
N TYR A 203 -25.55 17.35 23.11
CA TYR A 203 -26.43 16.20 23.37
C TYR A 203 -26.01 15.32 24.56
N ARG A 204 -24.91 15.65 25.25
CA ARG A 204 -24.28 14.85 26.32
C ARG A 204 -24.08 13.38 25.91
N ALA A 205 -23.79 13.14 24.64
CA ALA A 205 -23.89 11.84 23.98
C ALA A 205 -22.81 10.82 24.40
N GLY A 206 -21.91 11.15 25.33
CA GLY A 206 -20.73 10.35 25.68
C GLY A 206 -21.01 8.88 25.98
N LYS A 207 -22.07 8.54 26.73
CA LYS A 207 -22.45 7.13 26.97
C LYS A 207 -22.90 6.40 25.70
N VAL A 208 -23.63 7.08 24.81
CA VAL A 208 -24.14 6.50 23.55
C VAL A 208 -23.00 6.31 22.55
N GLU A 209 -22.14 7.31 22.42
CA GLU A 209 -20.99 7.24 21.52
C GLU A 209 -19.90 6.29 22.02
N HIS A 210 -19.72 6.15 23.35
CA HIS A 210 -18.91 5.08 23.93
C HIS A 210 -19.43 3.70 23.51
N MET A 211 -20.70 3.38 23.76
CA MET A 211 -21.28 2.07 23.38
C MET A 211 -21.22 1.81 21.88
N ARG A 212 -21.41 2.83 21.03
CA ARG A 212 -21.29 2.71 19.56
C ARG A 212 -19.85 2.46 19.10
N THR A 213 -18.89 3.12 19.72
CA THR A 213 -17.47 3.03 19.36
C THR A 213 -16.84 1.73 19.87
N ASP A 214 -17.16 1.33 21.11
CA ASP A 214 -16.81 0.01 21.64
C ASP A 214 -17.44 -1.11 20.79
N ARG A 215 -18.71 -1.00 20.34
CA ARG A 215 -19.28 -2.02 19.43
C ARG A 215 -18.50 -2.18 18.12
N ARG A 216 -17.87 -1.12 17.59
CA ARG A 216 -16.93 -1.24 16.44
C ARG A 216 -15.63 -1.92 16.88
N LEU A 217 -15.02 -1.48 17.98
CA LEU A 217 -13.81 -2.10 18.55
C LEU A 217 -13.99 -3.60 18.83
N GLN A 218 -15.06 -4.01 19.51
CA GLN A 218 -15.38 -5.41 19.79
C GLN A 218 -15.64 -6.24 18.52
N THR A 219 -15.87 -5.61 17.36
CA THR A 219 -16.01 -6.31 16.06
C THR A 219 -14.64 -6.46 15.40
N LEU A 220 -13.84 -5.39 15.39
CA LEU A 220 -12.43 -5.40 15.00
C LEU A 220 -11.60 -6.43 15.79
N LEU A 221 -11.71 -6.44 17.12
CA LEU A 221 -11.02 -7.38 18.02
C LEU A 221 -11.40 -8.85 17.75
N ARG A 222 -12.66 -9.12 17.35
CA ARG A 222 -13.09 -10.47 16.94
C ARG A 222 -12.47 -10.88 15.60
N CYS A 223 -12.31 -9.95 14.66
CA CYS A 223 -11.60 -10.21 13.40
C CYS A 223 -10.09 -10.43 13.64
N GLN A 224 -9.43 -9.54 14.39
CA GLN A 224 -8.02 -9.66 14.79
C GLN A 224 -7.72 -11.00 15.49
N LYS A 225 -8.58 -11.43 16.43
CA LYS A 225 -8.44 -12.73 17.09
C LYS A 225 -8.66 -13.92 16.13
N SER A 226 -9.54 -13.76 15.14
CA SER A 226 -9.73 -14.76 14.07
C SER A 226 -8.50 -14.86 13.16
N LEU A 227 -7.89 -13.73 12.81
CA LEU A 227 -6.65 -13.67 12.03
C LEU A 227 -5.51 -14.36 12.78
N MET A 228 -5.23 -13.95 14.02
CA MET A 228 -4.17 -14.50 14.87
C MET A 228 -4.29 -16.02 15.06
N ASN A 229 -5.53 -16.55 15.17
CA ASN A 229 -5.78 -17.99 15.25
C ASN A 229 -5.46 -18.74 13.95
N LYS A 230 -5.48 -18.07 12.78
CA LYS A 230 -5.10 -18.65 11.47
C LYS A 230 -3.60 -18.50 11.23
N GLU A 231 -3.03 -17.34 11.56
CA GLU A 231 -1.59 -17.08 11.55
C GLU A 231 -0.82 -18.10 12.41
N LEU A 232 -1.38 -18.53 13.55
CA LEU A 232 -0.81 -19.61 14.36
C LEU A 232 -0.53 -20.88 13.53
N TRP A 233 -1.45 -21.29 12.66
CA TRP A 233 -1.27 -22.48 11.80
C TRP A 233 -0.27 -22.24 10.67
N LEU A 234 -0.23 -21.02 10.11
CA LEU A 234 0.80 -20.59 9.17
C LEU A 234 2.19 -20.68 9.81
N TYR A 235 2.37 -20.07 10.99
CA TYR A 235 3.63 -20.10 11.72
C TYR A 235 4.04 -21.52 12.14
N ILE A 236 3.10 -22.37 12.58
CA ILE A 236 3.40 -23.78 12.85
C ILE A 236 3.90 -24.47 11.57
N GLY A 237 3.22 -24.27 10.43
CA GLY A 237 3.62 -24.84 9.14
C GLY A 237 5.01 -24.39 8.68
N VAL A 238 5.26 -23.07 8.63
CA VAL A 238 6.53 -22.48 8.17
C VAL A 238 7.69 -22.85 9.09
N ASN A 239 7.57 -22.67 10.42
CA ASN A 239 8.65 -23.02 11.34
C ASN A 239 8.94 -24.53 11.32
N THR A 240 7.92 -25.39 11.21
CA THR A 240 8.13 -26.84 11.07
C THR A 240 8.89 -27.16 9.78
N PHE A 241 8.58 -26.45 8.69
CA PHE A 241 9.28 -26.61 7.42
C PHE A 241 10.76 -26.16 7.49
N ASP A 242 11.06 -25.04 8.15
CA ASP A 242 12.45 -24.59 8.32
C ASP A 242 13.27 -25.55 9.20
N TYR A 243 12.72 -25.99 10.35
CA TYR A 243 13.42 -26.92 11.23
C TYR A 243 13.59 -28.33 10.64
N LEU A 244 12.58 -28.86 9.94
CA LEU A 244 12.71 -30.13 9.20
C LEU A 244 13.70 -30.02 8.03
N GLY A 245 13.83 -28.84 7.41
CA GLY A 245 14.82 -28.56 6.37
C GLY A 245 16.26 -28.78 6.86
N GLY A 246 16.56 -28.32 8.08
CA GLY A 246 17.85 -28.55 8.73
C GLY A 246 18.16 -30.02 9.05
N ILE A 247 17.14 -30.86 9.25
CA ILE A 247 17.30 -32.32 9.42
C ILE A 247 17.46 -33.00 8.05
N LEU A 248 16.69 -32.58 7.05
CA LEU A 248 16.70 -33.12 5.69
C LEU A 248 18.09 -33.04 5.04
N SER A 249 18.85 -31.95 5.27
CA SER A 249 20.22 -31.83 4.76
C SER A 249 21.13 -32.96 5.27
N TYR A 250 21.03 -33.34 6.54
CA TYR A 250 21.83 -34.45 7.09
C TYR A 250 21.37 -35.81 6.57
N ILE A 251 20.07 -36.01 6.36
CA ILE A 251 19.52 -37.24 5.75
C ILE A 251 20.08 -37.40 4.32
N ILE A 252 20.05 -36.35 3.51
CA ILE A 252 20.62 -36.35 2.15
C ILE A 252 22.11 -36.71 2.16
N ILE A 253 22.90 -36.10 3.05
CA ILE A 253 24.35 -36.31 3.16
C ILE A 253 24.69 -37.71 3.69
N SER A 254 23.82 -38.31 4.49
CA SER A 254 24.03 -39.66 5.06
C SER A 254 24.08 -40.75 3.99
N ILE A 255 23.36 -40.60 2.88
CA ILE A 255 23.21 -41.62 1.83
C ILE A 255 24.56 -41.95 1.14
N PRO A 256 25.33 -40.99 0.59
CA PRO A 256 26.65 -41.29 0.00
C PRO A 256 27.69 -41.72 1.05
N ILE A 257 27.54 -41.34 2.32
CA ILE A 257 28.42 -41.79 3.40
C ILE A 257 28.17 -43.27 3.73
N PHE A 258 26.92 -43.66 4.03
CA PHE A 258 26.58 -45.04 4.39
C PHE A 258 26.66 -46.03 3.21
N SER A 259 26.65 -45.56 1.96
CA SER A 259 26.99 -46.37 0.78
C SER A 259 28.50 -46.49 0.51
N GLY A 260 29.34 -45.90 1.36
CA GLY A 260 30.79 -46.13 1.40
C GLY A 260 31.62 -45.29 0.42
N VAL A 261 31.03 -44.31 -0.26
CA VAL A 261 31.70 -43.48 -1.29
C VAL A 261 32.89 -42.71 -0.72
N TYR A 262 32.86 -42.36 0.57
CA TYR A 262 33.87 -41.54 1.25
C TYR A 262 34.79 -42.31 2.21
N ASN A 263 34.80 -43.65 2.15
CA ASN A 263 35.60 -44.50 3.07
C ASN A 263 37.13 -44.28 2.99
N ASN A 264 37.62 -43.55 1.99
CA ASN A 264 39.04 -43.25 1.80
C ASN A 264 39.50 -41.94 2.46
N LEU A 265 38.57 -41.14 3.03
CA LEU A 265 38.90 -39.87 3.69
C LEU A 265 39.25 -40.08 5.17
N SER A 266 40.11 -39.22 5.72
CA SER A 266 40.33 -39.16 7.17
C SER A 266 39.07 -38.66 7.91
N PRO A 267 38.95 -38.93 9.23
CA PRO A 267 37.83 -38.41 10.03
C PRO A 267 37.72 -36.88 10.03
N GLY A 268 38.84 -36.16 9.88
CA GLY A 268 38.87 -34.70 9.76
C GLY A 268 38.28 -34.22 8.44
N GLU A 269 38.81 -34.71 7.32
CA GLU A 269 38.30 -34.40 5.96
C GLU A 269 36.82 -34.78 5.80
N LEU A 270 36.39 -35.92 6.37
CA LEU A 270 34.99 -36.34 6.36
C LEU A 270 34.10 -35.37 7.16
N SER A 271 34.55 -34.92 8.34
CA SER A 271 33.81 -33.95 9.17
C SER A 271 33.69 -32.59 8.47
N ALA A 272 34.77 -32.17 7.80
CA ALA A 272 34.81 -30.95 7.00
C ALA A 272 33.87 -31.03 5.78
N LEU A 273 33.91 -32.13 5.03
CA LEU A 273 33.02 -32.41 3.91
C LEU A 273 31.54 -32.39 4.33
N ILE A 274 31.21 -33.02 5.48
CA ILE A 274 29.85 -32.98 6.05
C ILE A 274 29.45 -31.53 6.36
N SER A 275 30.32 -30.76 7.02
CA SER A 275 30.08 -29.35 7.38
C SER A 275 29.80 -28.49 6.14
N LYS A 276 30.66 -28.57 5.12
CA LYS A 276 30.51 -27.84 3.85
C LYS A 276 29.26 -28.24 3.09
N ASN A 277 28.97 -29.54 2.98
CA ASN A 277 27.78 -30.03 2.27
C ASN A 277 26.49 -29.68 3.01
N ALA A 278 26.50 -29.70 4.34
CA ALA A 278 25.37 -29.27 5.17
C ALA A 278 25.10 -27.78 4.97
N PHE A 279 26.12 -26.93 4.98
CA PHE A 279 25.97 -25.50 4.65
C PHE A 279 25.32 -25.30 3.28
N VAL A 280 25.82 -25.97 2.22
CA VAL A 280 25.25 -25.85 0.86
C VAL A 280 23.78 -26.27 0.81
N CYS A 281 23.41 -27.38 1.45
CA CYS A 281 22.03 -27.87 1.44
C CYS A 281 21.08 -26.99 2.28
N ILE A 282 21.51 -26.59 3.48
CA ILE A 282 20.74 -25.69 4.37
C ILE A 282 20.56 -24.32 3.71
N TYR A 283 21.58 -23.79 3.02
CA TYR A 283 21.48 -22.51 2.33
C TYR A 283 20.53 -22.57 1.13
N LEU A 284 20.55 -23.65 0.35
CA LEU A 284 19.60 -23.88 -0.73
C LEU A 284 18.14 -23.95 -0.20
N ILE A 285 17.92 -24.66 0.90
CA ILE A 285 16.62 -24.70 1.59
C ILE A 285 16.22 -23.30 2.09
N SER A 286 17.16 -22.52 2.67
CA SER A 286 16.87 -21.15 3.11
C SER A 286 16.51 -20.22 1.94
N CYS A 287 17.15 -20.35 0.78
CA CYS A 287 16.74 -19.62 -0.43
C CYS A 287 15.31 -19.99 -0.87
N PHE A 288 14.91 -21.24 -0.68
CA PHE A 288 13.54 -21.70 -0.95
C PHE A 288 12.53 -21.16 0.08
N SER A 289 12.82 -21.19 1.39
CA SER A 289 11.94 -20.58 2.41
C SER A 289 11.78 -19.07 2.20
N GLN A 290 12.86 -18.36 1.84
CA GLN A 290 12.79 -16.93 1.50
C GLN A 290 11.88 -16.63 0.29
N LEU A 291 11.76 -17.55 -0.67
CA LEU A 291 10.79 -17.43 -1.77
C LEU A 291 9.34 -17.68 -1.32
N ILE A 292 9.13 -18.52 -0.30
CA ILE A 292 7.81 -18.71 0.33
C ILE A 292 7.40 -17.43 1.07
N ASP A 293 8.28 -16.81 1.85
CA ASP A 293 8.05 -15.51 2.52
C ASP A 293 7.76 -14.36 1.54
N LEU A 294 8.42 -14.38 0.37
CA LEU A 294 8.14 -13.42 -0.69
C LEU A 294 6.73 -13.62 -1.27
N SER A 295 6.22 -14.85 -1.33
CA SER A 295 4.86 -15.12 -1.83
C SER A 295 3.75 -14.63 -0.88
N THR A 296 3.99 -14.64 0.43
CA THR A 296 3.03 -14.11 1.41
C THR A 296 2.99 -12.58 1.32
N THR A 297 4.16 -11.94 1.36
CA THR A 297 4.30 -10.48 1.28
C THR A 297 3.80 -9.91 -0.06
N LEU A 298 3.95 -10.63 -1.17
CA LEU A 298 3.41 -10.24 -2.49
C LEU A 298 1.87 -10.34 -2.53
N SER A 299 1.25 -11.16 -1.70
CA SER A 299 -0.22 -11.29 -1.63
C SER A 299 -0.87 -10.04 -1.02
N ASP A 300 -0.21 -9.39 -0.05
CA ASP A 300 -0.67 -8.11 0.53
C ASP A 300 -0.71 -7.00 -0.54
N VAL A 301 0.30 -6.98 -1.42
CA VAL A 301 0.50 -5.94 -2.46
C VAL A 301 -0.60 -5.95 -3.52
N ALA A 302 -1.21 -7.10 -3.80
CA ALA A 302 -2.17 -7.27 -4.89
C ALA A 302 -3.49 -6.50 -4.69
N GLY A 303 -3.82 -6.05 -3.48
CA GLY A 303 -5.10 -5.41 -3.14
C GLY A 303 -5.27 -3.94 -3.56
N TYR A 304 -4.24 -3.30 -4.13
CA TYR A 304 -4.14 -1.83 -4.14
C TYR A 304 -4.24 -1.12 -5.51
N THR A 305 -4.68 -1.78 -6.60
CA THR A 305 -4.64 -1.17 -7.95
C THR A 305 -5.94 -1.28 -8.77
N HIS A 306 -6.67 -0.16 -8.90
CA HIS A 306 -7.62 0.14 -9.98
C HIS A 306 -7.91 1.67 -10.01
N SER A 307 -8.01 2.29 -11.20
CA SER A 307 -8.44 3.70 -11.40
C SER A 307 -8.65 4.02 -12.90
N ASP A 308 -9.65 4.85 -13.23
CA ASP A 308 -10.00 5.30 -14.59
C ASP A 308 -10.14 6.84 -14.69
N LYS A 309 -10.24 7.41 -15.91
CA LYS A 309 -10.31 8.86 -16.17
C LYS A 309 -11.21 9.24 -17.37
N VAL A 310 -11.75 10.48 -17.35
CA VAL A 310 -12.53 11.12 -18.45
C VAL A 310 -12.10 12.61 -18.60
N HIS A 311 -12.46 13.31 -19.70
CA HIS A 311 -12.07 14.69 -20.06
C HIS A 311 -13.27 15.55 -20.55
N SER A 312 -13.12 16.88 -20.75
CA SER A 312 -14.21 17.82 -21.13
C SER A 312 -13.76 19.10 -21.87
N GLY A 313 -14.69 19.90 -22.44
CA GLY A 313 -14.42 21.14 -23.22
C GLY A 313 -15.42 22.33 -23.07
N PRO A 314 -15.24 23.46 -23.82
CA PRO A 314 -15.77 24.83 -23.51
C PRO A 314 -16.58 25.51 -24.67
N VAL A 315 -17.08 26.78 -24.71
CA VAL A 315 -17.57 27.85 -23.76
C VAL A 315 -18.27 28.98 -24.58
N ASP A 316 -19.44 29.52 -24.16
CA ASP A 316 -19.72 30.98 -23.88
C ASP A 316 -21.22 31.33 -23.53
N THR A 317 -21.62 31.31 -22.24
CA THR A 317 -22.88 31.82 -21.58
C THR A 317 -22.86 31.36 -20.10
N ALA A 318 -23.25 32.15 -19.08
CA ALA A 318 -23.01 31.75 -17.67
C ALA A 318 -23.59 30.37 -17.27
N PHE A 319 -24.91 30.18 -17.34
CA PHE A 319 -25.54 28.85 -17.32
C PHE A 319 -26.70 28.74 -18.30
N ILE A 320 -26.80 27.60 -18.98
CA ILE A 320 -27.98 27.15 -19.72
C ILE A 320 -28.39 25.79 -19.15
N LEU A 321 -29.65 25.68 -18.75
CA LEU A 321 -30.34 24.45 -18.40
C LEU A 321 -31.52 24.34 -19.37
N ASP A 322 -31.68 23.20 -20.03
CA ASP A 322 -32.83 22.91 -20.87
C ASP A 322 -33.41 21.52 -20.58
N CYS A 323 -34.71 21.48 -20.26
CA CYS A 323 -35.49 20.33 -19.80
C CYS A 323 -34.78 19.46 -18.74
N VAL A 324 -34.05 20.07 -17.81
CA VAL A 324 -33.17 19.34 -16.89
C VAL A 324 -33.97 18.69 -15.77
N SER A 325 -34.00 17.37 -15.76
CA SER A 325 -34.52 16.58 -14.63
C SER A 325 -33.38 15.95 -13.86
N TYR A 326 -33.42 16.01 -12.53
CA TYR A 326 -32.37 15.44 -11.69
C TYR A 326 -32.91 14.82 -10.40
N LYS A 327 -32.29 13.72 -10.00
CA LYS A 327 -32.57 12.96 -8.78
C LYS A 327 -31.44 13.07 -7.76
N SER A 328 -31.52 12.28 -6.69
CA SER A 328 -30.38 12.06 -5.79
C SER A 328 -29.59 10.86 -6.30
N PRO A 329 -28.24 10.83 -6.25
CA PRO A 329 -27.45 9.62 -6.55
C PRO A 329 -27.86 8.38 -5.72
N PHE A 330 -28.57 8.60 -4.60
CA PHE A 330 -29.05 7.58 -3.66
C PHE A 330 -30.55 7.29 -3.76
N SER A 331 -31.27 7.81 -4.77
CA SER A 331 -32.73 7.61 -4.89
C SER A 331 -33.23 7.83 -6.32
N GLU A 332 -34.02 6.89 -6.82
CA GLU A 332 -34.74 7.00 -8.10
C GLU A 332 -35.86 8.06 -8.11
N GLN A 333 -36.18 8.71 -6.98
CA GLN A 333 -37.12 9.83 -6.97
C GLN A 333 -36.46 11.11 -7.53
N LEU A 334 -36.99 11.60 -8.65
CA LEU A 334 -36.68 12.93 -9.20
C LEU A 334 -36.98 14.02 -8.16
N LEU A 335 -36.06 14.98 -8.04
CA LEU A 335 -36.17 16.10 -7.11
C LEU A 335 -36.78 17.33 -7.78
N VAL A 336 -36.47 17.51 -9.06
CA VAL A 336 -37.02 18.52 -9.98
C VAL A 336 -37.07 17.88 -11.37
N GLU A 337 -38.10 18.24 -12.15
CA GLU A 337 -38.42 17.70 -13.47
C GLU A 337 -38.48 18.86 -14.48
N GLU A 338 -38.03 18.62 -15.72
CA GLU A 338 -38.11 19.53 -16.89
C GLU A 338 -37.66 21.01 -16.64
N LEU A 339 -36.59 21.22 -15.89
CA LEU A 339 -36.11 22.56 -15.55
C LEU A 339 -35.34 23.24 -16.70
N SER A 340 -36.00 24.14 -17.44
CA SER A 340 -35.33 25.07 -18.37
C SER A 340 -35.09 26.44 -17.73
N ILE A 341 -33.82 26.85 -17.60
CA ILE A 341 -33.39 28.16 -17.05
C ILE A 341 -32.15 28.65 -17.82
N LYS A 342 -32.14 29.93 -18.20
CA LYS A 342 -30.94 30.61 -18.72
C LYS A 342 -30.50 31.70 -17.75
N ILE A 343 -29.32 31.54 -17.17
CA ILE A 343 -28.71 32.55 -16.28
C ILE A 343 -27.73 33.40 -17.10
N SER A 344 -27.93 34.71 -17.11
CA SER A 344 -27.14 35.68 -17.87
C SER A 344 -26.42 36.66 -16.93
N GLN A 345 -25.46 37.42 -17.47
CA GLN A 345 -24.77 38.43 -16.69
C GLN A 345 -25.73 39.59 -16.33
N GLY A 346 -25.89 39.88 -15.04
CA GLY A 346 -26.72 40.98 -14.53
C GLY A 346 -28.11 40.58 -14.01
N SER A 347 -28.56 39.33 -14.21
CA SER A 347 -29.76 38.78 -13.57
C SER A 347 -29.43 38.15 -12.21
N ASN A 348 -30.11 38.55 -11.14
CA ASN A 348 -30.02 37.85 -9.85
C ASN A 348 -31.18 36.85 -9.73
N LEU A 349 -30.89 35.60 -9.34
CA LEU A 349 -31.90 34.54 -9.19
C LEU A 349 -31.99 34.07 -7.74
N LEU A 350 -33.17 34.17 -7.13
CA LEU A 350 -33.45 33.71 -5.77
C LEU A 350 -34.24 32.39 -5.83
N VAL A 351 -33.67 31.31 -5.30
CA VAL A 351 -34.29 29.97 -5.32
C VAL A 351 -34.98 29.68 -3.97
N VAL A 352 -36.30 29.51 -3.99
CA VAL A 352 -37.18 29.37 -2.81
C VAL A 352 -37.93 28.03 -2.84
N GLY A 353 -38.38 27.53 -1.68
CA GLY A 353 -39.23 26.33 -1.56
C GLY A 353 -38.98 25.57 -0.25
N ASN A 354 -39.72 24.49 0.00
CA ASN A 354 -39.65 23.74 1.27
C ASN A 354 -38.33 22.98 1.47
N THR A 355 -37.97 22.62 2.71
CA THR A 355 -36.79 21.80 2.99
C THR A 355 -36.88 20.45 2.26
N GLY A 356 -35.82 20.07 1.53
CA GLY A 356 -35.78 18.83 0.74
C GLY A 356 -36.15 18.97 -0.75
N THR A 357 -36.69 20.10 -1.21
CA THR A 357 -37.08 20.35 -2.63
C THR A 357 -35.88 20.61 -3.58
N GLY A 358 -34.82 19.81 -3.49
CA GLY A 358 -33.73 19.82 -4.49
C GLY A 358 -32.86 21.08 -4.61
N LYS A 359 -33.11 22.17 -3.88
CA LYS A 359 -32.37 23.46 -4.02
C LYS A 359 -30.85 23.35 -3.91
N THR A 360 -30.34 22.69 -2.87
CA THR A 360 -28.89 22.47 -2.72
C THR A 360 -28.35 21.50 -3.77
N SER A 361 -29.22 20.63 -4.33
CA SER A 361 -28.88 19.74 -5.43
C SER A 361 -28.80 20.48 -6.77
N LEU A 362 -29.62 21.51 -7.01
CA LEU A 362 -29.48 22.42 -8.16
C LEU A 362 -28.07 23.00 -8.23
N LEU A 363 -27.56 23.50 -7.10
CA LEU A 363 -26.18 24.01 -7.01
C LEU A 363 -25.11 22.93 -7.28
N ARG A 364 -25.38 21.65 -6.98
CA ARG A 364 -24.48 20.53 -7.32
C ARG A 364 -24.52 20.19 -8.81
N VAL A 365 -25.69 20.21 -9.43
CA VAL A 365 -25.87 19.98 -10.87
C VAL A 365 -25.22 21.11 -11.67
N LEU A 366 -25.45 22.38 -11.27
CA LEU A 366 -24.79 23.55 -11.85
C LEU A 366 -23.26 23.45 -11.76
N ASN A 367 -22.71 23.09 -10.59
CA ASN A 367 -21.27 22.92 -10.39
C ASN A 367 -20.72 21.58 -10.93
N ARG A 368 -21.50 20.81 -11.70
CA ARG A 368 -21.13 19.48 -12.24
C ARG A 368 -20.52 18.54 -11.18
N LEU A 369 -21.07 18.59 -9.97
CA LEU A 369 -20.84 17.64 -8.90
C LEU A 369 -21.81 16.46 -8.98
N TRP A 370 -23.03 16.70 -9.47
CA TRP A 370 -24.02 15.68 -9.83
C TRP A 370 -24.32 15.79 -11.32
N GLU A 371 -24.54 14.66 -12.00
CA GLU A 371 -25.02 14.62 -13.39
C GLU A 371 -26.55 14.74 -13.43
N ALA A 372 -27.10 15.11 -14.59
CA ALA A 372 -28.54 15.18 -14.81
C ALA A 372 -29.07 13.85 -15.38
N ASP A 373 -30.31 13.48 -15.03
CA ASP A 373 -30.96 12.25 -15.48
C ASP A 373 -31.59 12.44 -16.88
N SER A 374 -31.99 13.68 -17.20
CA SER A 374 -32.37 14.12 -18.54
C SER A 374 -32.10 15.63 -18.73
N GLY A 375 -32.18 16.10 -19.98
CA GLY A 375 -31.89 17.48 -20.35
C GLY A 375 -30.40 17.78 -20.49
N TYR A 376 -30.04 19.07 -20.59
CA TYR A 376 -28.66 19.51 -20.77
C TYR A 376 -28.28 20.67 -19.84
N VAL A 377 -27.07 20.61 -19.26
CA VAL A 377 -26.52 21.62 -18.33
C VAL A 377 -25.19 22.15 -18.88
N GLN A 378 -25.24 23.33 -19.47
CA GLN A 378 -24.06 24.06 -19.95
C GLN A 378 -23.67 25.12 -18.93
N MET A 379 -22.62 24.87 -18.15
CA MET A 379 -21.82 25.95 -17.55
C MET A 379 -20.93 26.52 -18.64
N THR A 380 -20.97 27.83 -18.88
CA THR A 380 -20.14 28.42 -19.93
C THR A 380 -19.72 29.88 -19.70
N THR A 381 -19.61 30.32 -18.45
CA THR A 381 -18.48 31.21 -18.08
C THR A 381 -17.48 30.42 -17.24
N CYS A 382 -16.23 30.89 -17.18
CA CYS A 382 -15.20 30.23 -16.38
C CYS A 382 -15.48 30.32 -14.87
N PHE A 383 -14.90 29.38 -14.12
CA PHE A 383 -14.84 29.47 -12.66
C PHE A 383 -13.80 30.54 -12.23
N GLY A 384 -13.94 31.07 -11.02
CA GLY A 384 -12.92 31.90 -10.37
C GLY A 384 -13.21 33.41 -10.36
N PRO A 385 -12.21 34.26 -10.05
CA PRO A 385 -12.39 35.63 -9.53
C PRO A 385 -13.12 36.65 -10.40
N ARG A 386 -13.27 36.38 -11.69
CA ARG A 386 -13.97 37.24 -12.68
C ARG A 386 -15.10 36.50 -13.41
N GLY A 387 -15.45 35.32 -12.93
CA GLY A 387 -16.48 34.44 -13.48
C GLY A 387 -17.44 33.96 -12.39
N ILE A 388 -17.65 32.65 -12.30
CA ILE A 388 -18.54 32.04 -11.31
C ILE A 388 -17.75 31.63 -10.05
N LEU A 389 -18.31 31.91 -8.87
CA LEU A 389 -17.87 31.42 -7.57
C LEU A 389 -19.05 30.75 -6.84
N PHE A 390 -18.85 29.55 -6.32
CA PHE A 390 -19.83 28.84 -5.49
C PHE A 390 -19.52 28.99 -4.00
N LEU A 391 -20.54 29.27 -3.19
CA LEU A 391 -20.43 29.32 -1.72
C LEU A 391 -21.16 28.10 -1.10
N PRO A 392 -20.45 27.19 -0.41
CA PRO A 392 -21.07 26.01 0.19
C PRO A 392 -21.86 26.34 1.46
N GLN A 393 -22.95 25.61 1.71
CA GLN A 393 -23.83 25.79 2.87
C GLN A 393 -23.11 25.61 4.22
N LYS A 394 -22.07 24.76 4.26
CA LYS A 394 -21.07 24.73 5.34
C LYS A 394 -19.79 25.38 4.79
N PRO A 395 -19.29 26.49 5.35
CA PRO A 395 -18.05 27.10 4.91
C PRO A 395 -16.88 26.11 4.99
N TYR A 396 -16.06 26.06 3.94
CA TYR A 396 -14.81 25.32 3.94
C TYR A 396 -13.66 26.25 4.36
N LEU A 397 -12.92 25.85 5.39
CA LEU A 397 -11.69 26.48 5.85
C LEU A 397 -10.61 25.40 5.86
N THR A 398 -9.45 25.69 5.27
CA THR A 398 -8.30 24.77 5.29
C THR A 398 -7.29 25.19 6.36
N ASP A 399 -6.38 24.26 6.68
CA ASP A 399 -5.22 24.50 7.54
C ASP A 399 -4.28 25.54 6.89
N GLY A 400 -4.19 26.73 7.49
CA GLY A 400 -3.41 27.84 6.96
C GLY A 400 -3.75 29.16 7.65
N THR A 401 -3.14 30.25 7.20
CA THR A 401 -3.40 31.59 7.74
C THR A 401 -4.73 32.17 7.23
N LEU A 402 -5.26 33.17 7.94
CA LEU A 402 -6.42 33.96 7.48
C LEU A 402 -6.19 34.65 6.11
N ARG A 403 -4.92 34.84 5.69
CA ARG A 403 -4.59 35.34 4.36
C ARG A 403 -4.83 34.27 3.30
N GLU A 404 -4.36 33.05 3.53
CA GLU A 404 -4.57 31.92 2.62
C GLU A 404 -6.05 31.53 2.57
N GLN A 405 -6.75 31.51 3.70
CA GLN A 405 -8.20 31.24 3.76
C GLN A 405 -9.01 32.22 2.91
N ARG A 406 -8.62 33.51 2.82
CA ARG A 406 -9.22 34.47 1.88
C ARG A 406 -8.89 34.18 0.41
N ILE A 407 -7.71 33.64 0.12
CA ILE A 407 -7.19 33.46 -1.24
C ILE A 407 -7.64 32.11 -1.85
N ILE A 408 -8.09 31.13 -1.05
CA ILE A 408 -8.58 29.83 -1.54
C ILE A 408 -9.73 29.95 -2.55
N GLN A 409 -10.60 30.96 -2.41
CA GLN A 409 -11.65 31.27 -3.39
C GLN A 409 -11.13 31.84 -4.73
N TYR A 410 -9.81 32.03 -4.86
CA TYR A 410 -9.12 32.69 -5.97
C TYR A 410 -7.94 31.85 -6.51
N LEU A 411 -7.71 30.63 -6.01
CA LEU A 411 -6.41 29.96 -6.03
C LEU A 411 -6.13 29.06 -7.25
N GLU A 412 -6.85 29.23 -8.37
CA GLU A 412 -6.37 28.72 -9.67
C GLU A 412 -5.26 29.60 -10.28
N LEU A 413 -4.97 30.77 -9.68
CA LEU A 413 -4.07 31.80 -10.25
C LEU A 413 -2.84 32.11 -9.38
N ALA A 414 -2.34 31.15 -8.59
CA ALA A 414 -1.13 31.30 -7.77
C ALA A 414 0.21 31.35 -8.56
N GLY A 415 0.21 32.01 -9.72
CA GLY A 415 1.41 32.35 -10.50
C GLY A 415 1.55 33.83 -10.86
N VAL A 416 0.51 34.67 -10.71
CA VAL A 416 0.55 36.08 -11.18
C VAL A 416 -0.27 37.04 -10.30
N VAL A 417 0.19 38.29 -10.25
CA VAL A 417 -0.46 39.50 -9.70
C VAL A 417 -0.50 39.62 -8.18
N SER A 418 0.51 40.32 -7.65
CA SER A 418 0.31 41.24 -6.53
C SER A 418 -0.56 42.41 -7.02
N GLY A 419 -1.76 42.58 -6.49
CA GLY A 419 -2.69 43.62 -6.96
C GLY A 419 -3.96 43.74 -6.13
N ILE A 420 -4.23 44.97 -5.69
CA ILE A 420 -5.37 45.45 -4.91
C ILE A 420 -6.72 44.80 -5.29
N LEU A 421 -7.44 44.26 -4.31
CA LEU A 421 -8.82 43.80 -4.47
C LEU A 421 -9.80 44.90 -3.98
N THR A 422 -10.52 45.52 -4.92
CA THR A 422 -11.56 46.52 -4.61
C THR A 422 -12.94 45.86 -4.54
N TYR A 423 -13.74 46.19 -3.53
CA TYR A 423 -15.11 45.69 -3.40
C TYR A 423 -16.03 46.28 -4.48
N PHE A 424 -16.93 45.46 -5.03
CA PHE A 424 -18.13 45.92 -5.72
C PHE A 424 -19.35 45.09 -5.28
N LEU A 425 -20.37 45.79 -4.77
CA LEU A 425 -21.71 45.27 -4.52
C LEU A 425 -22.60 45.79 -5.65
N ILE A 426 -23.14 44.90 -6.48
CA ILE A 426 -24.04 45.27 -7.57
C ILE A 426 -25.46 44.80 -7.22
N MET A 427 -26.31 45.76 -6.88
CA MET A 427 -27.76 45.53 -6.78
C MET A 427 -28.33 45.36 -8.19
N GLY A 428 -28.90 44.19 -8.47
CA GLY A 428 -29.60 43.86 -9.71
C GLY A 428 -30.99 43.28 -9.43
N ARG A 429 -31.88 43.31 -10.43
CA ARG A 429 -33.24 42.74 -10.30
C ARG A 429 -33.18 41.27 -9.87
N VAL A 430 -34.01 40.91 -8.90
CA VAL A 430 -34.17 39.55 -8.40
C VAL A 430 -35.38 38.90 -9.06
N GLU A 431 -35.15 37.83 -9.81
CA GLU A 431 -36.17 36.89 -10.24
C GLU A 431 -36.28 35.77 -9.20
N ILE A 432 -37.49 35.22 -8.98
CA ILE A 432 -37.75 34.23 -7.94
C ILE A 432 -38.10 32.90 -8.60
N LEU A 433 -37.24 31.89 -8.42
CA LEU A 433 -37.51 30.52 -8.80
C LEU A 433 -38.13 29.77 -7.60
N VAL A 434 -39.32 29.20 -7.78
CA VAL A 434 -39.96 28.38 -6.75
C VAL A 434 -39.73 26.90 -7.09
N CYS A 435 -38.82 26.26 -6.36
CA CYS A 435 -38.65 24.80 -6.40
C CYS A 435 -39.80 24.13 -5.61
N ASN A 436 -40.92 23.92 -6.31
CA ASN A 436 -41.91 22.93 -5.91
C ASN A 436 -41.31 21.52 -6.05
N ARG A 437 -41.85 20.56 -5.29
CA ARG A 437 -41.55 19.14 -5.49
C ARG A 437 -42.40 18.63 -6.65
N ALA A 438 -41.90 17.65 -7.41
CA ALA A 438 -42.77 16.86 -8.27
C ALA A 438 -43.84 16.14 -7.41
N GLU A 439 -45.09 16.52 -7.59
CA GLU A 439 -46.26 15.84 -7.02
C GLU A 439 -46.80 14.85 -8.07
N LYS A 440 -47.27 13.69 -7.60
CA LYS A 440 -47.78 12.58 -8.43
C LYS A 440 -49.29 12.62 -8.56
#